data_AF-A0A419SFM5-F1
#
_entry.id   AF-A0A419SFM5-F1
#
_cell.length_a   1.000
_cell.length_b   1.000
_cell.length_c   1.000
_cell.angle_alpha   90.00
_cell.angle_beta   90.00
_cell.angle_gamma   90.00
#
_symmetry.space_group_name_H-M   'P 1'
#
loop_
_entity.id
_entity.type
_entity.pdbx_description
1 polymer ?
#
loop_
_entity_poly.entity_id
_entity_poly.type
_entity_poly.pdbx_seq_one_letter_code
_entity_poly.pdbx_strand_id
1 'polypeptide(L)'
;MSNKNEVANKDTSLQATQSERFLASVQQQFAAEAGAPVAFTDYEKTLAQHLFLKVDNVLKDLETKRSNDKQSSYTWNNVNMRKLALDAVHRVKLGLDALIPNHIHPVPYFNKREGKYDLDLRVGYVGEAYYRAQVAVDPPIDIVYELVYSNDHFKPIKKSFSNEVESYEFDVKNPFDRGEIIGGFGYLAFEDPKKNKLVIVTEDDFQKSRSAAQSKTFWDGHPAEMRYKTLVHRVTEHLEVDPKKVNAASYAYVEGQEKDSAVMREINENANQEIIDAEYEEVDELPFDKDQDPIEAPTSESDDQEISFDKTGTDEPTW
;
A
#
# COMPACT_ATOMS: atom_id res chain seq x y z
N MET A 1 -2.50 67.30 11.05
CA MET A 1 -1.63 66.27 11.64
C MET A 1 -2.39 64.96 11.58
N SER A 2 -2.01 64.10 10.63
CA SER A 2 -2.56 62.76 10.45
C SER A 2 -1.87 61.80 11.40
N ASN A 3 -2.63 60.91 12.03
CA ASN A 3 -2.16 59.58 12.38
C ASN A 3 -3.36 58.61 12.34
N LYS A 4 -3.52 57.96 11.19
CA LYS A 4 -4.26 56.70 11.06
C LYS A 4 -3.27 55.59 11.41
N ASN A 5 -3.46 54.92 12.54
CA ASN A 5 -2.86 53.60 12.74
C ASN A 5 -3.79 52.59 12.05
N GLU A 6 -3.46 52.26 10.80
CA GLU A 6 -3.92 51.03 10.18
C GLU A 6 -3.20 49.86 10.84
N VAL A 7 -3.93 49.07 11.62
CA VAL A 7 -3.49 47.72 12.00
C VAL A 7 -3.70 46.87 10.76
N ALA A 8 -2.60 46.55 10.09
CA ALA A 8 -2.58 45.57 9.00
C ALA A 8 -3.03 44.21 9.54
N ASN A 9 -4.25 43.80 9.19
CA ASN A 9 -4.67 42.40 9.26
C ASN A 9 -3.76 41.61 8.33
N LYS A 10 -2.75 40.93 8.89
CA LYS A 10 -2.07 39.85 8.19
C LYS A 10 -3.04 38.69 8.10
N ASP A 11 -3.67 38.57 6.94
CA ASP A 11 -4.36 37.38 6.50
C ASP A 11 -3.33 36.25 6.33
N THR A 12 -3.04 35.53 7.40
CA THR A 12 -2.37 34.22 7.32
C THR A 12 -3.39 33.21 6.85
N SER A 13 -3.70 33.25 5.55
CA SER A 13 -4.25 32.09 4.87
C SER A 13 -3.27 30.94 5.11
N LEU A 14 -3.77 29.86 5.71
CA LEU A 14 -3.02 28.62 5.94
C LEU A 14 -2.40 28.22 4.60
N GLN A 15 -1.08 28.34 4.47
CA GLN A 15 -0.40 27.86 3.28
C GLN A 15 -0.62 26.36 3.20
N ALA A 16 -1.21 25.88 2.10
CA ALA A 16 -1.41 24.47 1.87
C ALA A 16 -0.10 23.69 2.07
N THR A 17 -0.19 22.60 2.81
CA THR A 17 0.90 21.66 3.05
C THR A 17 1.39 21.02 1.74
N GLN A 18 2.58 20.41 1.76
CA GLN A 18 3.12 19.73 0.57
C GLN A 18 2.22 18.58 0.10
N SER A 19 1.62 17.84 1.03
CA SER A 19 0.70 16.74 0.71
C SER A 19 -0.62 17.23 0.12
N GLU A 20 -1.15 18.37 0.59
CA GLU A 20 -2.33 19.02 -0.01
C GLU A 20 -2.03 19.56 -1.42
N ARG A 21 -0.84 20.12 -1.63
CA ARG A 21 -0.38 20.54 -2.97
C ARG A 21 -0.23 19.35 -3.90
N PHE A 22 0.30 18.23 -3.41
CA PHE A 22 0.38 16.98 -4.18
C PHE A 22 -1.02 16.49 -4.58
N LEU A 23 -1.94 16.42 -3.64
CA LEU A 23 -3.32 15.99 -3.88
C LEU A 23 -3.99 16.87 -4.96
N ALA A 24 -3.91 18.19 -4.84
CA ALA A 24 -4.44 19.11 -5.83
C ALA A 24 -3.80 18.90 -7.21
N SER A 25 -2.49 18.66 -7.25
CA SER A 25 -1.76 18.38 -8.49
C SER A 25 -2.21 17.08 -9.13
N VAL A 26 -2.41 16.02 -8.35
CA VAL A 26 -2.92 14.73 -8.82
C VAL A 26 -4.32 14.89 -9.40
N GLN A 27 -5.22 15.59 -8.71
CA GLN A 27 -6.58 15.83 -9.20
C GLN A 27 -6.59 16.63 -10.50
N GLN A 28 -5.81 17.71 -10.58
CA GLN A 28 -5.71 18.54 -11.77
C GLN A 28 -5.14 17.77 -12.96
N GLN A 29 -4.05 17.04 -12.75
CA GLN A 29 -3.37 16.31 -13.80
C GLN A 29 -4.20 15.13 -14.30
N PHE A 30 -4.86 14.39 -13.40
CA PHE A 30 -5.76 13.32 -13.81
C PHE A 30 -6.95 13.86 -14.60
N ALA A 31 -7.56 14.98 -14.17
CA ALA A 31 -8.68 15.58 -14.89
C ALA A 31 -8.28 16.03 -16.30
N ALA A 32 -7.05 16.50 -16.47
CA ALA A 32 -6.51 16.88 -17.78
C ALA A 32 -6.30 15.67 -18.72
N GLU A 33 -5.88 14.52 -18.19
CA GLU A 33 -5.61 13.31 -18.97
C GLU A 33 -6.87 12.47 -19.24
N ALA A 34 -7.71 12.27 -18.22
CA ALA A 34 -8.89 11.41 -18.27
C ALA A 34 -10.17 12.16 -18.72
N GLY A 35 -10.13 13.49 -18.82
CA GLY A 35 -11.25 14.32 -19.24
C GLY A 35 -12.40 14.42 -18.24
N ALA A 36 -12.22 13.93 -17.00
CA ALA A 36 -13.21 13.98 -15.94
C ALA A 36 -12.58 14.30 -14.58
N PRO A 37 -13.22 15.15 -13.75
CA PRO A 37 -12.70 15.47 -12.42
C PRO A 37 -12.74 14.25 -11.50
N VAL A 38 -11.69 14.08 -10.70
CA VAL A 38 -11.66 13.06 -9.63
C VAL A 38 -12.16 13.67 -8.33
N ALA A 39 -13.31 13.20 -7.89
CA ALA A 39 -13.78 13.43 -6.52
C ALA A 39 -13.21 12.32 -5.62
N PHE A 40 -12.32 12.71 -4.70
CA PHE A 40 -11.83 11.83 -3.65
C PHE A 40 -12.72 11.92 -2.40
N THR A 41 -13.03 10.78 -1.80
CA THR A 41 -13.55 10.71 -0.44
C THR A 41 -12.47 11.13 0.56
N ASP A 42 -12.83 11.45 1.80
CA ASP A 42 -11.83 11.85 2.81
C ASP A 42 -10.83 10.71 3.13
N TYR A 43 -11.30 9.47 3.07
CA TYR A 43 -10.43 8.30 3.14
C TYR A 43 -9.43 8.25 1.97
N GLU A 44 -9.90 8.43 0.74
CA GLU A 44 -9.03 8.43 -0.45
C GLU A 44 -8.03 9.61 -0.45
N LYS A 45 -8.41 10.77 0.09
CA LYS A 45 -7.47 11.88 0.31
C LYS A 45 -6.36 11.49 1.28
N THR A 46 -6.71 10.78 2.36
CA THR A 46 -5.74 10.27 3.33
C THR A 46 -4.75 9.31 2.66
N LEU A 47 -5.24 8.36 1.87
CA LEU A 47 -4.38 7.44 1.11
C LEU A 47 -3.46 8.15 0.11
N ALA A 48 -3.96 9.20 -0.56
CA ALA A 48 -3.13 10.00 -1.46
C ALA A 48 -2.04 10.79 -0.71
N GLN A 49 -2.32 11.28 0.51
CA GLN A 49 -1.32 11.91 1.37
C GLN A 49 -0.27 10.90 1.86
N HIS A 50 -0.69 9.69 2.23
CA HIS A 50 0.21 8.59 2.58
C HIS A 50 1.13 8.22 1.41
N LEU A 51 0.59 8.16 0.19
CA LEU A 51 1.38 7.95 -1.02
C LEU A 51 2.42 9.06 -1.24
N PHE A 52 2.04 10.32 -1.03
CA PHE A 52 3.00 11.43 -1.08
C PHE A 52 4.15 11.22 -0.10
N LEU A 53 3.86 10.90 1.16
CA LEU A 53 4.87 10.69 2.19
C LEU A 53 5.83 9.54 1.82
N LYS A 54 5.29 8.41 1.34
CA LYS A 54 6.11 7.27 0.91
C LYS A 54 7.02 7.65 -0.26
N VAL A 55 6.50 8.34 -1.28
CA VAL A 55 7.29 8.78 -2.44
C VAL A 55 8.36 9.79 -2.02
N ASP A 56 8.02 10.75 -1.17
CA ASP A 56 8.96 11.76 -0.69
C ASP A 56 10.14 11.12 0.05
N ASN A 57 9.87 10.15 0.92
CA ASN A 57 10.89 9.38 1.61
C ASN A 57 11.77 8.58 0.63
N VAL A 58 11.17 7.86 -0.33
CA VAL A 58 11.93 7.13 -1.36
C VAL A 58 12.86 8.04 -2.16
N LEU A 59 12.37 9.20 -2.59
CA LEU A 59 13.18 10.16 -3.34
C LEU A 59 14.34 10.72 -2.50
N LYS A 60 14.09 11.04 -1.22
CA LYS A 60 15.13 11.49 -0.29
C LYS A 60 16.19 10.41 -0.07
N ASP A 61 15.79 9.18 0.21
CA ASP A 61 16.70 8.08 0.45
C ASP A 61 17.60 7.83 -0.77
N LEU A 62 17.01 7.80 -1.98
CA LEU A 62 17.77 7.65 -3.21
C LEU A 62 18.70 8.84 -3.48
N GLU A 63 18.29 10.06 -3.17
CA GLU A 63 19.16 11.24 -3.29
C GLU A 63 20.35 11.16 -2.32
N THR A 64 20.16 10.70 -1.08
CA THR A 64 21.27 10.52 -0.14
C THR A 64 22.27 9.46 -0.60
N LYS A 65 21.79 8.42 -1.29
CA LYS A 65 22.61 7.35 -1.86
C LYS A 65 23.19 7.70 -3.23
N ARG A 66 22.81 8.84 -3.82
CA ARG A 66 23.22 9.24 -5.18
C ARG A 66 24.72 9.52 -5.20
N SER A 67 25.46 8.67 -5.90
CA SER A 67 26.92 8.79 -6.09
C SER A 67 27.31 9.39 -7.45
N ASN A 68 26.39 9.43 -8.41
CA ASN A 68 26.64 9.89 -9.77
C ASN A 68 25.94 11.24 -10.07
N ASP A 69 26.75 12.29 -10.22
CA ASP A 69 26.28 13.65 -10.55
C ASP A 69 25.86 13.86 -12.01
N LYS A 70 26.04 12.87 -12.88
CA LYS A 70 25.58 12.94 -14.28
C LYS A 70 24.10 12.60 -14.44
N GLN A 71 23.52 11.92 -13.46
CA GLN A 71 22.11 11.55 -13.46
C GLN A 71 21.28 12.63 -12.74
N SER A 72 20.08 12.93 -13.25
CA SER A 72 19.17 13.91 -12.63
C SER A 72 18.93 13.59 -11.16
N SER A 73 18.88 14.59 -10.29
CA SER A 73 18.62 14.39 -8.86
C SER A 73 17.24 13.76 -8.60
N TYR A 74 17.13 12.95 -7.56
CA TYR A 74 15.87 12.33 -7.13
C TYR A 74 15.03 13.36 -6.35
N THR A 75 14.43 14.29 -7.09
CA THR A 75 13.59 15.36 -6.53
C THR A 75 12.27 15.44 -7.27
N TRP A 76 11.24 15.98 -6.61
CA TRP A 76 9.91 16.18 -7.20
C TRP A 76 9.93 16.93 -8.55
N ASN A 77 10.86 17.86 -8.73
CA ASN A 77 11.02 18.61 -9.99
C ASN A 77 11.37 17.70 -11.19
N ASN A 78 12.07 16.59 -10.91
CA ASN A 78 12.50 15.63 -11.91
C ASN A 78 11.53 14.45 -12.03
N VAL A 79 10.38 14.45 -11.36
CA VAL A 79 9.37 13.40 -11.48
C VAL A 79 8.37 13.70 -12.60
N ASN A 80 8.00 12.67 -13.36
CA ASN A 80 6.91 12.73 -14.32
C ASN A 80 5.55 12.73 -13.60
N MET A 81 5.07 13.93 -13.27
CA MET A 81 3.78 14.11 -12.59
C MET A 81 2.57 13.64 -13.42
N ARG A 82 2.67 13.58 -14.75
CA ARG A 82 1.59 13.07 -15.61
C ARG A 82 1.31 11.61 -15.32
N LYS A 83 2.35 10.78 -15.42
CA LYS A 83 2.26 9.34 -15.15
C LYS A 83 1.91 9.08 -13.69
N LEU A 84 2.61 9.75 -12.77
CA LEU A 84 2.38 9.56 -11.33
C LEU A 84 0.93 9.86 -10.94
N ALA A 85 0.31 10.93 -11.44
CA ALA A 85 -1.06 11.27 -11.11
C ALA A 85 -2.06 10.20 -11.59
N LEU A 86 -1.85 9.65 -12.79
CA LEU A 86 -2.68 8.58 -13.34
C LEU A 86 -2.57 7.33 -12.48
N ASP A 87 -1.34 6.88 -12.19
CA ASP A 87 -1.09 5.69 -11.37
C ASP A 87 -1.65 5.88 -9.95
N ALA A 88 -1.40 7.02 -9.32
CA ALA A 88 -1.82 7.34 -7.96
C ALA A 88 -3.33 7.24 -7.78
N VAL A 89 -4.13 7.82 -8.69
CA VAL A 89 -5.59 7.78 -8.60
C VAL A 89 -6.08 6.34 -8.63
N HIS A 90 -5.56 5.49 -9.52
CA HIS A 90 -6.02 4.11 -9.61
C HIS A 90 -5.65 3.28 -8.37
N ARG A 91 -4.46 3.47 -7.77
CA ARG A 91 -4.09 2.77 -6.52
C ARG A 91 -4.96 3.24 -5.34
N VAL A 92 -5.15 4.56 -5.21
CA VAL A 92 -5.99 5.15 -4.16
C VAL A 92 -7.44 4.68 -4.28
N LYS A 93 -7.99 4.62 -5.50
CA LYS A 93 -9.35 4.12 -5.76
C LYS A 93 -9.52 2.62 -5.49
N LEU A 94 -8.44 1.85 -5.41
CA LEU A 94 -8.44 0.46 -4.94
C LEU A 94 -8.24 0.34 -3.42
N GLY A 95 -8.16 1.46 -2.71
CA GLY A 95 -7.98 1.47 -1.25
C GLY A 95 -6.56 1.12 -0.79
N LEU A 96 -5.57 1.15 -1.70
CA LEU A 96 -4.18 0.83 -1.37
C LEU A 96 -3.52 1.99 -0.62
N ASP A 97 -2.89 1.65 0.50
CA ASP A 97 -2.15 2.57 1.35
C ASP A 97 -0.63 2.35 1.22
N ALA A 98 0.12 3.36 0.79
CA ALA A 98 1.56 3.24 0.58
C ALA A 98 2.40 3.17 1.86
N LEU A 99 1.82 3.49 3.03
CA LEU A 99 2.49 3.36 4.32
C LEU A 99 2.33 1.97 4.95
N ILE A 100 1.36 1.18 4.49
CA ILE A 100 1.27 -0.23 4.89
C ILE A 100 2.38 -1.01 4.18
N PRO A 101 3.21 -1.78 4.92
CA PRO A 101 4.26 -2.58 4.32
C PRO A 101 3.72 -3.44 3.18
N ASN A 102 4.42 -3.38 2.04
CA ASN A 102 4.14 -4.21 0.88
C ASN A 102 2.73 -4.04 0.26
N HIS A 103 2.13 -2.87 0.44
CA HIS A 103 0.99 -2.42 -0.36
C HIS A 103 1.44 -1.77 -1.68
N ILE A 104 2.28 -0.73 -1.61
CA ILE A 104 2.79 0.00 -2.78
C ILE A 104 4.29 0.24 -2.61
N HIS A 105 5.05 -0.06 -3.67
CA HIS A 105 6.48 0.21 -3.77
C HIS A 105 6.73 1.22 -4.90
N PRO A 106 6.99 2.50 -4.60
CA PRO A 106 7.39 3.47 -5.62
C PRO A 106 8.82 3.18 -6.10
N VAL A 107 8.99 2.86 -7.38
CA VAL A 107 10.30 2.59 -7.99
C VAL A 107 10.57 3.59 -9.11
N PRO A 108 11.56 4.50 -8.97
CA PRO A 108 11.89 5.45 -10.03
C PRO A 108 12.68 4.83 -11.18
N TYR A 109 12.22 5.05 -12.40
CA TYR A 109 12.92 4.72 -13.64
C TYR A 109 13.21 5.98 -14.44
N PHE A 110 14.47 6.19 -14.85
CA PHE A 110 14.82 7.39 -15.61
C PHE A 110 14.37 7.29 -17.07
N ASN A 111 13.43 8.14 -17.46
CA ASN A 111 12.95 8.25 -18.83
C ASN A 111 13.82 9.25 -19.60
N LYS A 112 14.75 8.72 -20.40
CA LYS A 112 15.69 9.53 -21.21
C LYS A 112 14.99 10.45 -22.23
N ARG A 113 13.78 10.11 -22.68
CA ARG A 113 13.03 10.91 -23.67
C ARG A 113 12.42 12.15 -23.04
N GLU A 114 11.83 11.99 -21.85
CA GLU A 114 11.23 13.11 -21.12
C GLU A 114 12.22 13.84 -20.21
N GLY A 115 13.40 13.26 -19.95
CA GLY A 115 14.40 13.80 -19.03
C GLY A 115 13.94 13.77 -17.56
N LYS A 116 12.99 12.90 -17.23
CA LYS A 116 12.32 12.80 -15.93
C LYS A 116 12.24 11.35 -15.44
N TYR A 117 11.97 11.17 -14.16
CA TYR A 117 11.70 9.88 -13.55
C TYR A 117 10.23 9.50 -13.69
N ASP A 118 9.98 8.34 -14.28
CA ASP A 118 8.71 7.65 -14.20
C ASP A 118 8.71 6.82 -12.90
N LEU A 119 7.78 7.12 -12.00
CA LEU A 119 7.59 6.30 -10.80
C LEU A 119 6.66 5.12 -11.14
N ASP A 120 7.18 3.91 -11.06
CA ASP A 120 6.39 2.69 -11.04
C ASP A 120 5.79 2.52 -9.64
N LEU A 121 4.48 2.71 -9.49
CA LEU A 121 3.77 2.44 -8.25
C LEU A 121 3.40 0.94 -8.19
N ARG A 122 4.42 0.11 -8.02
CA ARG A 122 4.29 -1.35 -8.05
C ARG A 122 3.47 -1.84 -6.87
N VAL A 123 2.47 -2.68 -7.13
CA VAL A 123 1.66 -3.25 -6.06
C VAL A 123 2.40 -4.42 -5.43
N GLY A 124 2.49 -4.42 -4.11
CA GLY A 124 3.07 -5.52 -3.35
C GLY A 124 2.07 -6.65 -3.11
N TYR A 125 2.54 -7.83 -2.71
CA TYR A 125 1.67 -9.00 -2.59
C TYR A 125 0.62 -8.86 -1.46
N VAL A 126 0.90 -8.07 -0.42
CA VAL A 126 -0.09 -7.74 0.63
C VAL A 126 -1.17 -6.82 0.06
N GLY A 127 -0.77 -5.79 -0.69
CA GLY A 127 -1.71 -4.90 -1.38
C GLY A 127 -2.61 -5.66 -2.36
N GLU A 128 -2.02 -6.59 -3.12
CA GLU A 128 -2.77 -7.44 -4.05
C GLU A 128 -3.80 -8.32 -3.35
N ALA A 129 -3.40 -9.01 -2.28
CA ALA A 129 -4.34 -9.79 -1.48
C ALA A 129 -5.48 -8.92 -0.93
N TYR A 130 -5.15 -7.73 -0.42
CA TYR A 130 -6.11 -6.78 0.13
C TYR A 130 -7.17 -6.35 -0.88
N TYR A 131 -6.77 -5.76 -2.02
CA TYR A 131 -7.77 -5.22 -2.95
C TYR A 131 -8.57 -6.33 -3.63
N ARG A 132 -7.97 -7.51 -3.89
CA ARG A 132 -8.67 -8.67 -4.47
C ARG A 132 -9.70 -9.26 -3.51
N ALA A 133 -9.38 -9.36 -2.22
CA ALA A 133 -10.33 -9.83 -1.21
C ALA A 133 -11.54 -8.90 -1.08
N GLN A 134 -11.33 -7.57 -1.13
CA GLN A 134 -12.41 -6.59 -1.02
C GLN A 134 -13.42 -6.66 -2.17
N VAL A 135 -12.93 -6.92 -3.38
CA VAL A 135 -13.77 -6.98 -4.57
C VAL A 135 -14.29 -8.38 -4.88
N ALA A 136 -13.99 -9.37 -4.06
CA ALA A 136 -14.45 -10.74 -4.28
C ALA A 136 -15.99 -10.83 -4.24
N VAL A 137 -16.58 -11.69 -5.08
CA VAL A 137 -18.02 -12.02 -5.09
C VAL A 137 -18.45 -12.45 -3.70
N ASP A 138 -17.76 -13.47 -3.18
CA ASP A 138 -17.82 -13.90 -1.79
C ASP A 138 -16.52 -13.46 -1.10
N PRO A 139 -16.54 -12.41 -0.25
CA PRO A 139 -15.37 -12.03 0.53
C PRO A 139 -14.97 -13.16 1.47
N PRO A 140 -13.69 -13.56 1.51
CA PRO A 140 -13.23 -14.50 2.52
C PRO A 140 -13.28 -13.84 3.90
N ILE A 141 -13.62 -14.62 4.92
CA ILE A 141 -13.56 -14.20 6.33
C ILE A 141 -12.14 -14.33 6.88
N ASP A 142 -11.34 -15.22 6.30
CA ASP A 142 -9.93 -15.42 6.64
C ASP A 142 -9.18 -15.99 5.43
N ILE A 143 -7.91 -15.62 5.32
CA ILE A 143 -6.99 -16.17 4.32
C ILE A 143 -5.70 -16.57 5.02
N VAL A 144 -5.41 -17.87 4.99
CA VAL A 144 -4.15 -18.43 5.50
C VAL A 144 -3.19 -18.63 4.35
N TYR A 145 -1.91 -18.29 4.55
CA TYR A 145 -0.81 -18.62 3.66
C TYR A 145 0.30 -19.28 4.48
N GLU A 146 0.72 -20.49 4.10
CA GLU A 146 1.76 -21.21 4.83
C GLU A 146 2.72 -21.90 3.86
N LEU A 147 4.02 -21.71 4.09
CA LEU A 147 5.06 -22.50 3.43
C LEU A 147 5.21 -23.83 4.16
N VAL A 148 5.28 -24.92 3.40
CA VAL A 148 5.44 -26.28 3.93
C VAL A 148 6.90 -26.68 3.78
N TYR A 149 7.51 -27.05 4.90
CA TYR A 149 8.88 -27.50 4.96
C TYR A 149 8.97 -29.01 5.16
N SER A 150 10.13 -29.59 4.84
CA SER A 150 10.35 -31.04 4.81
C SER A 150 10.09 -31.78 6.13
N ASN A 151 10.21 -31.11 7.28
CA ASN A 151 9.96 -31.70 8.60
C ASN A 151 8.54 -31.41 9.14
N ASP A 152 7.75 -30.59 8.45
CA ASP A 152 6.37 -30.30 8.82
C ASP A 152 5.46 -31.49 8.50
N HIS A 153 4.34 -31.59 9.20
CA HIS A 153 3.28 -32.52 8.86
C HIS A 153 2.11 -31.78 8.21
N PHE A 154 1.99 -31.88 6.89
CA PHE A 154 0.87 -31.33 6.13
C PHE A 154 0.01 -32.45 5.55
N LYS A 155 -1.30 -32.39 5.78
CA LYS A 155 -2.27 -33.35 5.25
C LYS A 155 -3.51 -32.62 4.71
N PRO A 156 -3.69 -32.57 3.38
CA PRO A 156 -4.87 -31.95 2.79
C PRO A 156 -6.11 -32.85 2.93
N ILE A 157 -7.23 -32.27 3.30
CA ILE A 157 -8.53 -32.96 3.42
C ILE A 157 -9.46 -32.39 2.35
N LYS A 158 -9.45 -33.04 1.19
CA LYS A 158 -10.21 -32.60 0.01
C LYS A 158 -11.70 -32.88 0.17
N LYS A 159 -12.52 -32.08 -0.53
CA LYS A 159 -13.95 -32.34 -0.67
C LYS A 159 -14.16 -33.70 -1.33
N SER A 160 -15.00 -34.52 -0.73
CA SER A 160 -15.31 -35.86 -1.20
C SER A 160 -16.74 -36.22 -0.83
N PHE A 161 -17.22 -37.40 -1.25
CA PHE A 161 -18.55 -37.86 -0.89
C PHE A 161 -18.77 -37.92 0.63
N SER A 162 -17.74 -38.24 1.41
CA SER A 162 -17.79 -38.31 2.88
C SER A 162 -17.27 -37.06 3.58
N ASN A 163 -16.87 -36.03 2.84
CA ASN A 163 -16.34 -34.78 3.39
C ASN A 163 -16.84 -33.58 2.59
N GLU A 164 -17.85 -32.87 3.11
CA GLU A 164 -18.50 -31.77 2.39
C GLU A 164 -17.67 -30.48 2.32
N VAL A 165 -16.71 -30.30 3.24
CA VAL A 165 -15.93 -29.08 3.44
C VAL A 165 -14.45 -29.37 3.23
N GLU A 166 -13.79 -28.62 2.36
CA GLU A 166 -12.35 -28.74 2.19
C GLU A 166 -11.61 -28.13 3.40
N SER A 167 -10.59 -28.82 3.90
CA SER A 167 -9.80 -28.42 5.07
C SER A 167 -8.39 -29.04 5.03
N TYR A 168 -7.60 -28.86 6.10
CA TYR A 168 -6.25 -29.40 6.22
C TYR A 168 -5.90 -29.67 7.69
N GLU A 169 -4.94 -30.57 7.90
CA GLU A 169 -4.17 -30.68 9.15
C GLU A 169 -2.75 -30.17 8.87
N PHE A 170 -2.24 -29.29 9.75
CA PHE A 170 -0.88 -28.77 9.66
C PHE A 170 -0.23 -28.71 11.05
N ASP A 171 0.95 -29.33 11.19
CA ASP A 171 1.70 -29.41 12.44
C ASP A 171 3.19 -29.14 12.21
N VAL A 172 3.73 -28.16 12.92
CA VAL A 172 5.15 -27.78 12.92
C VAL A 172 5.80 -28.37 14.16
N LYS A 173 6.43 -29.54 14.00
CA LYS A 173 7.00 -30.31 15.12
C LYS A 173 8.15 -29.59 15.83
N ASN A 174 9.01 -28.94 15.05
CA ASN A 174 10.12 -28.14 15.56
C ASN A 174 10.18 -26.80 14.79
N PRO A 175 9.74 -25.69 15.39
CA PRO A 175 9.72 -24.40 14.70
C PRO A 175 11.11 -23.85 14.39
N PHE A 176 12.16 -24.33 15.06
CA PHE A 176 13.55 -23.90 14.84
C PHE A 176 14.32 -24.77 13.85
N ASP A 177 13.75 -25.89 13.38
CA ASP A 177 14.37 -26.81 12.43
C ASP A 177 13.29 -27.47 11.55
N ARG A 178 12.69 -26.65 10.68
CA ARG A 178 11.65 -27.09 9.75
C ARG A 178 12.21 -27.79 8.50
N GLY A 179 13.51 -27.65 8.24
CA GLY A 179 14.21 -28.18 7.06
C GLY A 179 14.06 -27.27 5.83
N GLU A 180 13.98 -27.86 4.63
CA GLU A 180 13.87 -27.12 3.37
C GLU A 180 12.41 -26.90 2.97
N ILE A 181 12.11 -25.80 2.26
CA ILE A 181 10.77 -25.56 1.70
C ILE A 181 10.51 -26.57 0.57
N ILE A 182 9.40 -27.29 0.66
CA ILE A 182 8.97 -28.30 -0.34
C ILE A 182 7.66 -27.95 -1.04
N GLY A 183 7.00 -26.88 -0.60
CA GLY A 183 5.74 -26.41 -1.17
C GLY A 183 5.12 -25.32 -0.29
N GLY A 184 3.85 -25.02 -0.55
CA GLY A 184 3.04 -24.15 0.26
C GLY A 184 1.56 -24.45 0.08
N PHE A 185 0.73 -23.93 0.97
CA PHE A 185 -0.71 -23.94 0.79
C PHE A 185 -1.32 -22.61 1.21
N GLY A 186 -2.44 -22.29 0.60
CA GLY A 186 -3.33 -21.25 1.09
C GLY A 186 -4.71 -21.78 1.35
N TYR A 187 -5.39 -21.21 2.34
CA TYR A 187 -6.74 -21.57 2.71
C TYR A 187 -7.63 -20.35 2.69
N LEU A 188 -8.64 -20.38 1.82
CA LEU A 188 -9.68 -19.36 1.75
C LEU A 188 -10.87 -19.86 2.58
N ALA A 189 -11.12 -19.21 3.72
CA ALA A 189 -12.29 -19.46 4.54
C ALA A 189 -13.39 -18.47 4.17
N PHE A 190 -14.61 -18.95 4.00
CA PHE A 190 -15.79 -18.14 3.71
C PHE A 190 -16.86 -18.34 4.79
N GLU A 191 -17.84 -17.42 4.81
CA GLU A 191 -19.00 -17.50 5.69
C GLU A 191 -19.76 -18.82 5.54
N ASP A 192 -19.87 -19.33 4.30
CA ASP A 192 -20.33 -20.70 4.02
C ASP A 192 -19.12 -21.64 3.92
N PRO A 193 -18.90 -22.54 4.90
CA PRO A 193 -17.76 -23.45 4.89
C PRO A 193 -17.72 -24.36 3.66
N LYS A 194 -18.85 -24.59 2.98
CA LYS A 194 -18.89 -25.43 1.76
C LYS A 194 -18.19 -24.79 0.57
N LYS A 195 -17.91 -23.48 0.65
CA LYS A 195 -17.14 -22.71 -0.32
C LYS A 195 -15.64 -22.65 0.03
N ASN A 196 -15.24 -23.10 1.22
CA ASN A 196 -13.84 -23.09 1.63
C ASN A 196 -12.97 -23.80 0.61
N LYS A 197 -11.77 -23.25 0.41
CA LYS A 197 -10.88 -23.69 -0.65
C LYS A 197 -9.46 -23.83 -0.15
N LEU A 198 -8.90 -25.03 -0.30
CA LEU A 198 -7.49 -25.33 -0.05
C LEU A 198 -6.72 -25.32 -1.36
N VAL A 199 -5.89 -24.31 -1.53
CA VAL A 199 -5.00 -24.13 -2.67
C VAL A 199 -3.64 -24.70 -2.29
N ILE A 200 -3.11 -25.62 -3.08
CA ILE A 200 -1.78 -26.21 -2.87
C ILE A 200 -0.87 -25.69 -3.97
N VAL A 201 0.30 -25.20 -3.58
CA VAL A 201 1.35 -24.72 -4.48
C VAL A 201 2.56 -25.61 -4.31
N THR A 202 2.98 -26.25 -5.41
CA THR A 202 4.07 -27.23 -5.38
C THR A 202 5.42 -26.55 -5.58
N GLU A 203 6.51 -27.23 -5.23
CA GLU A 203 7.85 -26.76 -5.57
C GLU A 203 8.03 -26.56 -7.10
N ASP A 204 7.37 -27.36 -7.93
CA ASP A 204 7.38 -27.16 -9.39
C ASP A 204 6.72 -25.83 -9.80
N ASP A 205 5.64 -25.42 -9.12
CA ASP A 205 4.99 -24.12 -9.35
C ASP A 205 5.91 -22.96 -8.95
N PHE A 206 6.68 -23.11 -7.87
CA PHE A 206 7.70 -22.14 -7.47
C PHE A 206 8.84 -22.08 -8.50
N GLN A 207 9.33 -23.21 -8.99
CA GLN A 207 10.38 -23.23 -10.01
C GLN A 207 9.92 -22.64 -11.35
N LYS A 208 8.66 -22.84 -11.74
CA LYS A 208 8.05 -22.14 -12.88
C LYS A 208 8.04 -20.64 -12.66
N SER A 209 7.64 -20.17 -11.47
CA SER A 209 7.65 -18.74 -11.14
C SER A 209 9.06 -18.15 -11.12
N ARG A 210 10.06 -18.89 -10.63
CA ARG A 210 11.47 -18.50 -10.66
C ARG A 210 12.02 -18.44 -12.08
N SER A 211 11.63 -19.39 -12.93
CA SER A 211 12.08 -19.44 -14.32
C SER A 211 11.49 -18.31 -15.18
N ALA A 212 10.28 -17.87 -14.86
CA ALA A 212 9.64 -16.72 -15.51
C ALA A 212 10.11 -15.36 -14.95
N ALA A 213 10.89 -15.33 -13.86
CA ALA A 213 11.35 -14.10 -13.27
C ALA A 213 12.54 -13.52 -14.05
N GLN A 214 12.56 -12.20 -14.20
CA GLN A 214 13.59 -11.49 -14.96
C GLN A 214 15.00 -11.60 -14.36
N SER A 215 15.08 -11.62 -13.02
CA SER A 215 16.34 -11.72 -12.31
C SER A 215 16.28 -12.86 -11.32
N LYS A 216 17.26 -13.76 -11.43
CA LYS A 216 17.44 -14.84 -10.46
C LYS A 216 18.12 -14.36 -9.19
N THR A 217 18.82 -13.22 -9.23
CA THR A 217 19.56 -12.67 -8.08
C THR A 217 18.66 -12.51 -6.87
N PHE A 218 17.45 -11.95 -7.04
CA PHE A 218 16.52 -11.77 -5.94
C PHE A 218 15.93 -13.10 -5.45
N TRP A 219 15.62 -14.04 -6.36
CA TRP A 219 15.17 -15.39 -6.00
C TRP A 219 16.22 -16.18 -5.22
N ASP A 220 17.48 -16.00 -5.56
CA ASP A 220 18.59 -16.73 -4.97
C ASP A 220 19.02 -16.10 -3.63
N GLY A 221 18.87 -14.77 -3.49
CA GLY A 221 19.09 -14.05 -2.22
C GLY A 221 17.94 -14.19 -1.22
N HIS A 222 16.69 -14.26 -1.69
CA HIS A 222 15.48 -14.26 -0.86
C HIS A 222 14.53 -15.43 -1.22
N PRO A 223 14.98 -16.69 -1.11
CA PRO A 223 14.26 -17.86 -1.63
C PRO A 223 12.94 -18.15 -0.91
N ALA A 224 12.85 -17.86 0.39
CA ALA A 224 11.62 -18.05 1.17
C ALA A 224 10.58 -16.98 0.85
N GLU A 225 11.00 -15.71 0.82
CA GLU A 225 10.13 -14.57 0.51
C GLU A 225 9.54 -14.68 -0.89
N MET A 226 10.34 -15.09 -1.89
CA MET A 226 9.84 -15.25 -3.25
C MET A 226 8.86 -16.40 -3.40
N ARG A 227 9.05 -17.51 -2.68
CA ARG A 227 8.04 -18.58 -2.61
C ARG A 227 6.77 -18.12 -1.92
N TYR A 228 6.89 -17.37 -0.83
CA TYR A 228 5.73 -16.81 -0.13
C TYR A 228 4.95 -15.84 -1.02
N LYS A 229 5.63 -14.94 -1.73
CA LYS A 229 5.03 -14.06 -2.73
C LYS A 229 4.28 -14.86 -3.80
N THR A 230 4.92 -15.87 -4.40
CA THR A 230 4.25 -16.73 -5.38
C THR A 230 3.02 -17.41 -4.78
N LEU A 231 3.11 -17.91 -3.55
CA LEU A 231 1.99 -18.52 -2.85
C LEU A 231 0.81 -17.54 -2.73
N VAL A 232 1.06 -16.30 -2.30
CA VAL A 232 0.01 -15.26 -2.19
C VAL A 232 -0.68 -15.02 -3.53
N HIS A 233 0.08 -14.82 -4.61
CA HIS A 233 -0.49 -14.62 -5.96
C HIS A 233 -1.37 -15.80 -6.39
N ARG A 234 -0.87 -17.04 -6.25
CA ARG A 234 -1.61 -18.25 -6.66
C ARG A 234 -2.91 -18.44 -5.88
N VAL A 235 -2.91 -18.07 -4.61
CA VAL A 235 -4.09 -18.19 -3.75
C VAL A 235 -5.11 -17.09 -4.09
N THR A 236 -4.67 -15.84 -4.29
CA THR A 236 -5.59 -14.73 -4.59
C THR A 236 -6.17 -14.80 -6.00
N GLU A 237 -5.52 -15.50 -6.94
CA GLU A 237 -6.10 -15.85 -8.26
C GLU A 237 -7.41 -16.65 -8.16
N HIS A 238 -7.67 -17.29 -7.01
CA HIS A 238 -8.91 -18.02 -6.77
C HIS A 238 -10.06 -17.18 -6.20
N LEU A 239 -9.84 -15.88 -5.97
CA LEU A 239 -10.90 -14.95 -5.60
C LEU A 239 -11.61 -14.46 -6.86
N GLU A 240 -12.87 -14.85 -7.00
CA GLU A 240 -13.71 -14.40 -8.11
C GLU A 240 -14.08 -12.92 -7.91
N VAL A 241 -13.74 -12.09 -8.88
CA VAL A 241 -13.94 -10.63 -8.81
C VAL A 241 -15.39 -10.28 -9.15
N ASP A 242 -16.05 -9.50 -8.29
CA ASP A 242 -17.39 -8.96 -8.54
C ASP A 242 -17.32 -7.63 -9.30
N PRO A 243 -17.69 -7.58 -10.59
CA PRO A 243 -17.60 -6.35 -11.38
C PRO A 243 -18.44 -5.19 -10.81
N LYS A 244 -19.41 -5.44 -9.92
CA LYS A 244 -20.21 -4.39 -9.28
C LYS A 244 -19.52 -3.74 -8.08
N LYS A 245 -18.64 -4.46 -7.38
CA LYS A 245 -17.88 -3.94 -6.23
C LYS A 245 -16.61 -3.22 -6.68
N VAL A 246 -16.22 -3.44 -7.93
CA VAL A 246 -14.95 -2.96 -8.47
C VAL A 246 -15.13 -1.54 -9.00
N ASN A 247 -14.18 -0.65 -8.71
CA ASN A 247 -13.91 0.46 -9.62
C ASN A 247 -13.29 -0.12 -10.90
N ALA A 248 -14.15 -0.61 -11.81
CA ALA A 248 -13.75 -1.47 -12.93
C ALA A 248 -12.60 -0.89 -13.76
N ALA A 249 -12.60 0.43 -13.93
CA ALA A 249 -11.51 1.15 -14.61
C ALA A 249 -10.20 1.07 -13.83
N SER A 250 -10.20 1.33 -12.52
CA SER A 250 -8.98 1.31 -11.70
C SER A 250 -8.43 -0.10 -11.51
N TYR A 251 -9.30 -1.08 -11.34
CA TYR A 251 -8.90 -2.48 -11.26
C TYR A 251 -8.30 -2.98 -12.56
N ALA A 252 -8.97 -2.75 -13.69
CA ALA A 252 -8.45 -3.14 -15.00
C ALA A 252 -7.13 -2.44 -15.33
N TYR A 253 -6.97 -1.18 -14.91
CA TYR A 253 -5.74 -0.42 -15.08
C TYR A 253 -4.57 -1.03 -14.29
N VAL A 254 -4.76 -1.31 -13.00
CA VAL A 254 -3.72 -1.87 -12.12
C VAL A 254 -3.39 -3.31 -12.54
N GLU A 255 -4.38 -4.16 -12.76
CA GLU A 255 -4.18 -5.54 -13.24
C GLU A 255 -3.52 -5.58 -14.62
N GLY A 256 -3.91 -4.65 -15.51
CA GLY A 256 -3.28 -4.47 -16.81
C GLY A 256 -1.81 -4.12 -16.66
N GLN A 257 -1.45 -3.18 -15.79
CA GLN A 257 -0.07 -2.82 -15.53
C GLN A 257 0.74 -3.94 -14.87
N GLU A 258 0.17 -4.76 -13.99
CA GLU A 258 0.88 -5.90 -13.39
C GLU A 258 1.12 -7.01 -14.42
N LYS A 259 0.15 -7.26 -15.32
CA LYS A 259 0.29 -8.22 -16.43
C LYS A 259 1.22 -7.71 -17.53
N ASP A 260 1.08 -6.45 -17.92
CA ASP A 260 1.97 -5.80 -18.89
C ASP A 260 3.35 -5.62 -18.30
N SER A 261 3.49 -5.43 -16.99
CA SER A 261 4.77 -5.55 -16.34
C SER A 261 5.30 -6.96 -16.54
N ALA A 262 4.56 -8.03 -16.28
CA ALA A 262 5.03 -9.39 -16.57
C ALA A 262 5.41 -9.62 -18.06
N VAL A 263 4.72 -8.99 -19.03
CA VAL A 263 4.92 -9.18 -20.49
C VAL A 263 5.94 -8.21 -21.11
N MET A 264 5.89 -6.91 -20.85
CA MET A 264 6.91 -5.91 -21.26
C MET A 264 8.29 -6.25 -20.71
N ARG A 265 8.34 -6.98 -19.60
CA ARG A 265 9.55 -7.54 -19.01
C ARG A 265 10.19 -8.64 -19.89
N GLU A 266 9.47 -9.24 -20.84
CA GLU A 266 10.00 -10.12 -21.90
C GLU A 266 10.49 -9.33 -23.13
N ILE A 267 9.93 -8.14 -23.38
CA ILE A 267 10.23 -7.31 -24.58
C ILE A 267 11.43 -6.38 -24.36
N ASN A 268 11.67 -5.93 -23.13
CA ASN A 268 12.74 -4.99 -22.79
C ASN A 268 14.17 -5.55 -22.93
N GLU A 269 14.34 -6.81 -23.32
CA GLU A 269 15.63 -7.38 -23.73
C GLU A 269 16.22 -6.74 -25.00
N ASN A 270 15.50 -5.83 -25.68
CA ASN A 270 15.98 -5.16 -26.90
C ASN A 270 15.96 -3.61 -26.89
N ALA A 271 15.76 -2.93 -25.75
CA ALA A 271 15.80 -1.46 -25.75
C ALA A 271 16.25 -0.81 -24.41
N ASN A 272 17.56 -0.57 -24.29
CA ASN A 272 18.20 0.51 -23.51
C ASN A 272 17.52 0.98 -22.19
N GLN A 273 17.67 0.21 -21.11
CA GLN A 273 17.58 0.75 -19.76
C GLN A 273 18.81 0.30 -18.94
N GLU A 274 19.49 1.27 -18.32
CA GLU A 274 20.38 0.98 -17.19
C GLU A 274 19.47 0.67 -16.01
N ILE A 275 19.43 -0.61 -15.62
CA ILE A 275 18.75 -1.05 -14.41
C ILE A 275 19.57 -0.48 -13.25
N ILE A 276 18.98 0.44 -12.50
CA ILE A 276 19.50 0.82 -11.20
C ILE A 276 18.98 -0.25 -10.25
N ASP A 277 19.86 -1.18 -9.88
CA ASP A 277 19.63 -2.10 -8.76
C ASP A 277 19.52 -1.25 -7.49
N ALA A 278 18.30 -0.84 -7.16
CA ALA A 278 17.98 -0.40 -5.82
C ALA A 278 17.78 -1.67 -4.99
N GLU A 279 18.83 -2.09 -4.28
CA GLU A 279 18.68 -3.02 -3.17
C GLU A 279 17.70 -2.37 -2.16
N TYR A 280 16.51 -2.96 -2.07
CA TYR A 280 15.52 -2.60 -1.07
C TYR A 280 15.81 -3.46 0.15
N GLU A 281 16.58 -2.91 1.09
CA GLU A 281 16.53 -3.41 2.46
C GLU A 281 15.21 -2.93 3.06
N GLU A 282 14.40 -3.88 3.53
CA GLU A 282 13.28 -3.59 4.42
C GLU A 282 13.85 -2.81 5.60
N VAL A 283 13.33 -1.60 5.84
CA VAL A 283 13.73 -0.83 7.01
C VAL A 283 13.15 -1.57 8.21
N ASP A 284 14.02 -2.22 9.00
CA ASP A 284 13.65 -2.80 10.29
C ASP A 284 12.83 -1.77 11.08
N GLU A 285 11.76 -2.25 11.72
CA GLU A 285 10.87 -1.44 12.54
C GLU A 285 11.69 -0.52 13.45
N LEU A 286 11.56 0.80 13.25
CA LEU A 286 12.02 1.74 14.26
C LEU A 286 11.26 1.39 15.54
N PRO A 287 11.96 1.13 16.67
CA PRO A 287 11.29 0.80 17.91
C PRO A 287 10.35 1.95 18.25
N PHE A 288 9.07 1.61 18.37
CA PHE A 288 8.07 2.50 18.93
C PHE A 288 8.49 2.77 20.36
N ASP A 289 9.06 3.94 20.61
CA ASP A 289 9.49 4.36 21.94
C ASP A 289 8.24 4.43 22.82
N LYS A 290 8.12 3.48 23.76
CA LYS A 290 6.97 3.35 24.66
C LYS A 290 6.95 4.39 25.78
N ASP A 291 7.89 5.33 25.77
CA ASP A 291 8.06 6.32 26.84
C ASP A 291 7.64 7.74 26.45
N GLN A 292 6.76 7.91 25.45
CA GLN A 292 6.00 9.16 25.32
C GLN A 292 4.75 9.10 26.19
N ASP A 293 4.78 9.86 27.28
CA ASP A 293 3.65 10.09 28.17
C ASP A 293 2.37 10.43 27.38
N PRO A 294 1.21 9.86 27.74
CA PRO A 294 -0.05 10.16 27.07
C PRO A 294 -0.35 11.66 27.13
N ILE A 295 -0.64 12.26 25.96
CA ILE A 295 -1.24 13.59 25.89
C ILE A 295 -2.60 13.50 26.60
N GLU A 296 -2.70 14.12 27.78
CA GLU A 296 -3.94 14.21 28.55
C GLU A 296 -5.03 14.87 27.69
N ALA A 297 -6.11 14.13 27.45
CA ALA A 297 -7.36 14.69 26.95
C ALA A 297 -7.92 15.66 28.01
N PRO A 298 -8.45 16.84 27.64
CA PRO A 298 -8.97 17.78 28.61
C PRO A 298 -10.21 17.20 29.28
N THR A 299 -10.07 16.84 30.55
CA THR A 299 -11.16 16.44 31.44
C THR A 299 -11.99 17.66 31.81
N SER A 300 -13.27 17.63 31.44
CA SER A 300 -14.28 18.54 32.00
C SER A 300 -14.67 18.04 33.38
N GLU A 301 -14.01 18.54 34.42
CA GLU A 301 -14.49 18.44 35.79
C GLU A 301 -15.02 19.81 36.23
N SER A 302 -16.33 19.82 36.48
CA SER A 302 -17.07 20.86 37.15
C SER A 302 -16.76 20.78 38.65
N ASP A 303 -15.99 21.73 39.16
CA ASP A 303 -15.90 21.98 40.60
C ASP A 303 -16.72 23.22 40.96
N ASP A 304 -17.87 22.94 41.58
CA ASP A 304 -18.59 23.87 42.43
C ASP A 304 -17.72 24.22 43.64
N GLN A 305 -17.21 25.44 43.69
CA GLN A 305 -16.82 26.08 44.96
C GLN A 305 -17.37 27.48 45.04
N GLU A 306 -18.31 27.63 45.97
CA GLU A 306 -18.81 28.89 46.53
C GLU A 306 -17.65 29.81 46.90
N ILE A 307 -17.64 31.02 46.31
CA ILE A 307 -16.94 32.16 46.88
C ILE A 307 -17.95 33.29 47.03
N SER A 308 -18.33 33.53 48.28
CA SER A 308 -19.10 34.67 48.74
C SER A 308 -18.34 35.97 48.51
N PHE A 309 -18.96 36.97 47.89
CA PHE A 309 -18.62 38.38 48.14
C PHE A 309 -19.86 39.28 47.99
N ASP A 310 -20.28 39.75 49.16
CA ASP A 310 -20.79 41.06 49.55
C ASP A 310 -21.94 41.77 48.82
N LYS A 311 -22.81 42.33 49.65
CA LYS A 311 -23.99 43.14 49.32
C LYS A 311 -23.56 44.55 48.92
N THR A 312 -24.19 45.12 47.88
CA THR A 312 -24.88 46.42 47.95
C THR A 312 -25.45 46.84 46.59
N GLY A 313 -26.70 47.33 46.60
CA GLY A 313 -27.20 48.36 45.67
C GLY A 313 -27.93 47.86 44.43
N THR A 314 -29.25 47.67 44.50
CA THR A 314 -30.33 48.57 44.04
C THR A 314 -30.80 48.28 42.60
N ASP A 315 -32.08 47.87 42.50
CA ASP A 315 -33.17 48.38 41.65
C ASP A 315 -32.78 48.95 40.27
N GLU A 316 -33.39 48.65 39.12
CA GLU A 316 -34.62 47.97 38.73
C GLU A 316 -34.51 47.76 37.19
N PRO A 317 -35.41 46.98 36.55
CA PRO A 317 -35.32 46.55 35.15
C PRO A 317 -36.08 47.48 34.19
N THR A 318 -36.00 47.17 32.88
CA THR A 318 -36.91 47.48 31.74
C THR A 318 -36.08 47.92 30.52
N TRP A 319 -36.17 47.38 29.31
CA TRP A 319 -36.96 46.34 28.63
C TRP A 319 -36.04 45.57 27.67
#